data_AF-A0A971H308-F1
#
_entry.id   AF-A0A971H308-F1
#
_cell.length_a   1.000
_cell.length_b   1.000
_cell.length_c   1.000
_cell.angle_alpha   90.00
_cell.angle_beta   90.00
_cell.angle_gamma   90.00
#
_symmetry.space_group_name_H-M   'P 1'
#
loop_
_entity.id
_entity.type
_entity.pdbx_description
1 polymer ?
#
loop_
_entity_poly.entity_id
_entity_poly.type
_entity_poly.pdbx_seq_one_letter_code
_entity_poly.pdbx_strand_id
1 'polypeptide(L)'
;MPIEKNSNLYNKIGYSLNGLCSAFFSERAIRNEFISLIFMTLLSLIYNRDILKSLCVMLLCTIPLMIELINTSAEIIIDLMLGSVYREEIRVAKDMLSCAVFFSLCISYGMSLLVIFYF
;
A
#
# COMPACT_ATOMS: atom_id res chain seq x y z
N MET A 1 -33.12 -2.67 0.15
CA MET A 1 -33.34 -1.26 0.53
C MET A 1 -32.37 -0.41 -0.26
N PRO A 2 -32.80 0.65 -0.97
CA PRO A 2 -31.87 1.55 -1.61
C PRO A 2 -31.21 2.38 -0.50
N ILE A 3 -29.89 2.31 -0.38
CA ILE A 3 -29.15 3.17 0.55
C ILE A 3 -29.03 4.52 -0.15
N GLU A 4 -29.86 5.49 0.25
CA GLU A 4 -29.61 6.90 -0.05
C GLU A 4 -28.25 7.29 0.53
N LYS A 5 -27.21 7.26 -0.31
CA LYS A 5 -25.85 7.60 0.10
C LYS A 5 -25.65 9.12 0.06
N ASN A 6 -26.32 9.83 0.96
CA ASN A 6 -25.89 11.17 1.32
C ASN A 6 -24.83 11.08 2.44
N SER A 7 -23.69 10.45 2.12
CA SER A 7 -22.57 10.38 3.06
C SER A 7 -21.77 11.69 2.95
N ASN A 8 -21.87 12.55 3.97
CA ASN A 8 -21.02 13.74 4.11
C ASN A 8 -19.53 13.38 3.92
N LEU A 9 -18.74 14.30 3.36
CA LEU A 9 -17.30 14.11 3.11
C LEU A 9 -16.56 13.58 4.35
N TYR A 10 -16.94 14.08 5.53
CA TYR A 10 -16.45 13.63 6.83
C TYR A 10 -16.61 12.12 7.07
N ASN A 11 -17.76 11.54 6.71
CA ASN A 11 -18.00 10.12 6.89
C ASN A 11 -17.11 9.28 5.94
N LYS A 12 -16.90 9.75 4.70
CA LYS A 12 -16.01 9.08 3.74
C LYS A 12 -14.55 9.07 4.25
N ILE A 13 -14.07 10.20 4.76
CA ILE A 13 -12.73 10.31 5.36
C ILE A 13 -12.63 9.38 6.58
N GLY A 14 -13.64 9.36 7.45
CA GLY A 14 -13.69 8.46 8.60
C GLY A 14 -13.58 6.98 8.24
N TYR A 15 -14.30 6.53 7.20
CA TYR A 15 -14.18 5.15 6.71
C TYR A 15 -12.79 4.85 6.14
N SER A 16 -12.20 5.77 5.37
CA SER A 16 -10.84 5.59 4.85
C SER A 16 -9.79 5.49 5.96
N LEU A 17 -9.87 6.35 6.99
CA LEU A 17 -8.97 6.31 8.14
C LEU A 17 -9.13 5.03 8.95
N ASN A 18 -10.37 4.58 9.17
CA ASN A 18 -10.62 3.32 9.85
C ASN A 18 -10.05 2.12 9.07
N GLY A 19 -10.19 2.11 7.75
CA GLY A 19 -9.60 1.10 6.88
C GLY A 19 -8.06 1.07 7.00
N LEU A 20 -7.42 2.25 6.93
CA LEU A 20 -5.98 2.38 7.08
C LEU A 20 -5.49 1.92 8.46
N CYS A 21 -6.15 2.37 9.53
CA CYS A 21 -5.81 1.95 10.90
C CYS A 21 -5.95 0.44 11.07
N SER A 22 -7.08 -0.13 10.64
CA SER A 22 -7.30 -1.58 10.73
C SER A 22 -6.21 -2.36 10.01
N ALA A 23 -5.86 -1.94 8.79
CA ALA A 23 -4.85 -2.61 7.98
C ALA A 23 -3.45 -2.48 8.61
N PHE A 24 -3.12 -1.31 9.15
CA PHE A 24 -1.84 -1.07 9.84
C PHE A 24 -1.65 -1.96 11.08
N PHE A 25 -2.70 -2.15 11.90
CA PHE A 25 -2.60 -2.98 13.09
C PHE A 25 -2.63 -4.48 12.79
N SER A 26 -3.38 -4.90 11.77
CA SER A 26 -3.47 -6.31 11.38
C SER A 26 -2.23 -6.81 10.64
N GLU A 27 -1.76 -6.06 9.64
CA GLU A 27 -0.76 -6.58 8.69
C GLU A 27 0.66 -6.08 8.95
N ARG A 28 1.59 -7.03 9.05
CA ARG A 28 3.02 -6.69 9.22
C ARG A 28 3.60 -6.01 7.98
N ALA A 29 3.21 -6.49 6.80
CA ALA A 29 3.68 -5.94 5.52
C ALA A 29 3.33 -4.45 5.39
N ILE A 30 2.09 -4.07 5.71
CA ILE A 30 1.63 -2.67 5.69
C ILE A 30 2.46 -1.79 6.61
N ARG A 31 2.82 -2.25 7.81
CA ARG A 31 3.70 -1.49 8.70
C ARG A 31 5.11 -1.32 8.13
N ASN A 32 5.65 -2.36 7.51
CA ASN A 32 6.96 -2.29 6.87
C ASN A 32 6.96 -1.27 5.73
N GLU A 33 5.90 -1.21 4.93
CA GLU A 33 5.76 -0.21 3.86
C GLU A 33 5.65 1.22 4.43
N PHE A 34 4.90 1.41 5.52
CA PHE A 34 4.85 2.70 6.20
C PHE A 34 6.21 3.15 6.75
N ILE A 35 6.95 2.25 7.38
CA ILE A 35 8.30 2.54 7.89
C ILE A 35 9.22 2.90 6.74
N SER A 36 9.15 2.17 5.62
CA SER A 36 9.97 2.41 4.44
C SER A 36 9.63 3.74 3.76
N LEU A 37 8.35 4.10 3.68
CA LEU A 37 7.88 5.42 3.22
C LEU A 37 8.50 6.55 4.05
N ILE A 38 8.43 6.46 5.38
CA ILE A 38 9.01 7.47 6.28
C ILE A 38 10.54 7.51 6.10
N PHE A 39 11.19 6.34 6.10
CA PHE A 39 12.64 6.23 5.99
C PHE A 39 13.18 6.81 4.68
N MET A 40 12.62 6.42 3.53
CA MET A 40 13.04 6.91 2.22
C MET A 40 12.78 8.41 2.06
N THR A 41 11.65 8.91 2.57
CA THR A 41 11.33 10.35 2.51
C THR A 41 12.33 11.16 3.34
N LEU A 42 12.64 10.72 4.56
CA LEU A 42 13.65 11.37 5.41
C LEU A 42 15.04 11.31 4.77
N LEU A 43 15.41 10.16 4.20
CA LEU A 43 16.68 10.00 3.50
C LEU A 43 16.81 10.99 2.34
N SER A 44 15.74 11.15 1.54
CA SER A 44 15.69 12.14 0.45
C SER A 44 15.82 13.57 0.97
N LEU A 45 15.12 13.93 2.05
CA LEU A 45 15.20 15.28 2.62
C LEU A 45 16.62 15.64 3.09
N ILE A 46 17.34 14.65 3.64
CA ILE A 46 18.73 14.83 4.10
C ILE A 46 19.69 15.01 2.91
N TYR A 47 19.53 14.21 1.85
CA TYR A 47 20.47 14.18 0.72
C TYR A 47 20.25 15.31 -0.28
N ASN A 48 19.00 15.51 -0.72
CA ASN A 48 18.73 16.33 -1.90
C ASN A 48 18.48 17.81 -1.60
N ARG A 49 18.16 18.19 -0.35
CA ARG A 49 17.74 19.54 0.11
C ARG A 49 16.57 20.17 -0.68
N ASP A 50 16.10 19.51 -1.74
CA ASP A 50 15.00 19.88 -2.60
C ASP A 50 13.72 19.17 -2.14
N ILE A 51 12.71 19.99 -1.85
CA ILE A 51 11.41 19.55 -1.37
C ILE A 51 10.67 18.81 -2.48
N LEU A 52 10.83 19.18 -3.76
CA LEU A 52 10.13 18.55 -4.87
C LEU A 52 10.60 17.12 -5.10
N LYS A 53 11.91 16.87 -5.01
CA LYS A 53 12.47 15.50 -5.09
C LYS A 53 11.99 14.63 -3.94
N SER A 54 11.95 15.20 -2.73
CA SER A 54 11.48 14.49 -1.54
C SER A 54 9.98 14.17 -1.60
N LEU A 55 9.19 15.08 -2.18
CA LEU A 55 7.77 14.83 -2.46
C LEU A 55 7.60 13.71 -3.50
N CYS A 56 8.44 13.68 -4.55
CA CYS A 56 8.45 12.61 -5.54
C CYS A 56 8.75 11.25 -4.91
N VAL A 57 9.78 11.16 -4.07
CA VAL A 57 10.13 9.94 -3.32
C VAL A 57 8.98 9.50 -2.42
N MET A 58 8.35 10.42 -1.70
CA MET A 58 7.19 10.13 -0.85
C MET A 58 6.02 9.56 -1.66
N LEU A 59 5.71 10.13 -2.83
CA LEU A 59 4.66 9.64 -3.72
C LEU A 59 4.99 8.24 -4.25
N LEU A 60 6.23 8.01 -4.69
CA LEU A 60 6.69 6.69 -5.14
C LEU A 60 6.53 5.64 -4.05
N CYS A 61 6.98 5.93 -2.82
CA CYS A 61 6.87 5.01 -1.69
C CYS A 61 5.44 4.80 -1.19
N THR A 62 4.47 5.63 -1.61
CA THR A 62 3.05 5.41 -1.31
C THR A 62 2.43 4.32 -2.22
N ILE A 63 3.02 4.07 -3.40
CA ILE A 63 2.52 3.05 -4.35
C ILE A 63 2.49 1.64 -3.73
N PRO A 64 3.59 1.09 -3.18
CA PRO A 64 3.57 -0.27 -2.63
C PRO A 64 2.60 -0.39 -1.45
N LEU A 65 2.45 0.66 -0.64
CA LEU A 65 1.44 0.70 0.43
C LEU A 65 0.01 0.56 -0.11
N MET A 66 -0.31 1.22 -1.24
CA MET A 66 -1.62 1.08 -1.89
C MET A 66 -1.82 -0.33 -2.44
N ILE A 67 -0.80 -0.90 -3.09
CA ILE A 67 -0.88 -2.26 -3.65
C ILE A 67 -1.00 -3.30 -2.54
N GLU A 68 -0.32 -3.12 -1.40
CA GLU A 68 -0.43 -4.00 -0.23
C GLU A 68 -1.84 -3.94 0.38
N LEU A 69 -2.44 -2.75 0.50
CA LEU A 69 -3.83 -2.61 0.95
C LEU A 69 -4.81 -3.36 0.04
N ILE A 70 -4.58 -3.30 -1.29
CA ILE A 70 -5.36 -4.05 -2.27
C ILE A 70 -5.13 -5.56 -2.08
N ASN A 71 -3.88 -6.00 -1.96
CA ASN A 71 -3.50 -7.39 -1.72
C ASN A 71 -4.24 -7.95 -0.49
N THR A 72 -4.08 -7.32 0.67
CA THR A 72 -4.75 -7.73 1.92
C THR A 72 -6.27 -7.76 1.76
N SER A 73 -6.86 -6.74 1.12
CA SER A 73 -8.32 -6.71 0.94
C SER A 73 -8.83 -7.86 0.07
N ALA A 74 -8.08 -8.22 -0.98
CA ALA A 74 -8.43 -9.30 -1.88
C ALA A 74 -8.24 -10.66 -1.22
N GLU A 75 -7.16 -10.85 -0.45
CA GLU A 75 -6.95 -12.07 0.35
C GLU A 75 -8.10 -12.29 1.34
N ILE A 76 -8.52 -11.25 2.07
CA ILE A 76 -9.67 -11.34 2.99
C ILE A 76 -10.94 -11.74 2.24
N ILE A 77 -11.23 -11.13 1.08
CA ILE A 77 -12.42 -11.47 0.28
C ILE A 77 -12.37 -12.93 -0.19
N ILE A 78 -11.22 -13.38 -0.68
CA ILE A 78 -11.00 -14.76 -1.13
C ILE A 78 -11.26 -15.74 0.02
N ASP A 79 -10.69 -15.47 1.20
CA ASP A 79 -10.82 -16.33 2.37
C ASP A 79 -12.26 -16.37 2.91
N LEU A 80 -12.98 -15.24 2.85
CA LEU A 80 -14.39 -15.17 3.23
C LEU A 80 -15.30 -15.93 2.26
N MET A 81 -15.01 -15.92 0.96
CA MET A 81 -15.87 -16.54 -0.07
C MET A 81 -15.65 -18.05 -0.21
N LEU A 82 -14.41 -18.51 -0.06
CA LEU A 82 -14.00 -19.87 -0.43
C LEU A 82 -13.66 -20.76 0.78
N GLY A 83 -13.51 -20.16 1.96
CA GLY A 83 -13.15 -20.87 3.19
C GLY A 83 -11.73 -21.45 3.17
N SER A 84 -11.43 -22.33 4.12
CA SER A 84 -10.08 -22.89 4.32
C SER A 84 -9.74 -24.11 3.43
N VAL A 85 -10.57 -24.42 2.42
CA VAL A 85 -10.34 -25.56 1.53
C VAL A 85 -9.27 -25.18 0.52
N TYR A 86 -8.15 -25.90 0.54
CA TYR A 86 -7.07 -25.70 -0.42
C TYR A 86 -7.57 -25.96 -1.85
N ARG A 87 -7.39 -24.96 -2.72
CA ARG A 87 -7.62 -25.06 -4.17
C ARG A 87 -6.47 -24.40 -4.90
N GLU A 88 -6.02 -25.04 -5.96
CA GLU A 88 -4.85 -24.61 -6.72
C GLU A 88 -5.07 -23.24 -7.36
N GLU A 89 -6.29 -22.97 -7.84
CA GLU A 89 -6.65 -21.69 -8.46
C GLU A 89 -6.60 -20.53 -7.45
N ILE A 90 -6.95 -20.81 -6.17
CA ILE A 90 -6.87 -19.82 -5.09
C ILE A 90 -5.42 -19.49 -4.79
N ARG A 91 -4.56 -20.51 -4.72
CA ARG A 91 -3.12 -20.30 -4.53
C ARG A 91 -2.56 -19.40 -5.62
N VAL A 92 -2.82 -19.72 -6.89
CA VAL A 92 -2.36 -18.92 -8.03
C VAL A 92 -2.87 -17.48 -7.96
N ALA A 93 -4.14 -17.28 -7.58
CA ALA A 93 -4.69 -15.92 -7.43
C ALA A 93 -3.97 -15.12 -6.33
N LYS A 94 -3.69 -15.72 -5.17
CA LYS A 94 -2.94 -15.08 -4.08
C LYS A 94 -1.48 -14.81 -4.47
N ASP A 95 -0.85 -15.73 -5.18
CA ASP A 95 0.52 -15.55 -5.69
C ASP A 95 0.61 -14.37 -6.67
N MET A 96 -0.40 -14.18 -7.53
CA MET A 96 -0.46 -13.03 -8.43
C MET A 96 -0.60 -11.70 -7.68
N LEU A 97 -1.38 -11.65 -6.59
CA LEU A 97 -1.50 -10.45 -5.77
C LEU A 97 -0.18 -10.11 -5.07
N SER A 98 0.48 -11.13 -4.50
CA SER A 98 1.83 -11.00 -3.92
C SER A 98 2.87 -10.55 -4.96
N CYS A 99 2.77 -11.04 -6.20
CA CYS A 99 3.63 -10.63 -7.31
C CYS A 99 3.44 -9.15 -7.67
N ALA A 100 2.20 -8.64 -7.63
CA ALA A 100 1.92 -7.21 -7.85
C ALA A 100 2.58 -6.34 -6.78
N VAL A 101 2.52 -6.74 -5.51
CA VAL A 101 3.25 -6.08 -4.41
C VAL A 101 4.75 -6.06 -4.73
N PHE A 102 5.34 -7.22 -5.05
CA PHE A 102 6.76 -7.33 -5.37
C PHE A 102 7.21 -6.36 -6.47
N PHE A 103 6.49 -6.30 -7.60
CA PHE A 103 6.83 -5.38 -8.68
C PHE A 103 6.70 -3.91 -8.27
N SER A 104 5.68 -3.59 -7.46
CA SER A 104 5.51 -2.23 -6.93
C SER A 104 6.68 -1.80 -6.04
N LEU A 105 7.24 -2.71 -5.24
CA LEU A 105 8.43 -2.46 -4.42
C LEU A 105 9.66 -2.21 -5.28
N CYS A 106 9.91 -3.07 -6.29
CA CYS A 106 11.05 -2.92 -7.18
C CYS A 106 11.05 -1.56 -7.89
N ILE A 107 9.90 -1.17 -8.43
CA ILE A 107 9.76 0.10 -9.15
C ILE A 107 9.89 1.26 -8.17
N SER A 108 9.15 1.23 -7.06
CA SER A 108 9.12 2.32 -6.08
C SER A 108 10.48 2.58 -5.46
N TYR A 109 11.12 1.55 -4.89
CA TYR A 109 12.41 1.71 -4.24
C TYR A 109 13.55 1.92 -5.23
N GLY A 110 13.51 1.27 -6.40
CA GLY A 110 14.48 1.52 -7.46
C GLY A 110 14.46 2.97 -7.93
N MET A 111 13.28 3.51 -8.23
CA MET A 111 13.13 4.91 -8.66
C MET A 111 13.45 5.90 -7.55
N SER A 112 13.03 5.63 -6.31
CA SER A 112 13.36 6.49 -5.16
C SER A 112 14.87 6.58 -4.94
N LEU A 113 15.60 5.46 -5.02
CA LEU A 113 17.06 5.48 -4.91
C LEU A 113 17.73 6.25 -6.05
N LEU A 114 17.23 6.11 -7.29
CA LEU A 114 17.72 6.90 -8.42
C LEU A 114 17.51 8.40 -8.19
N VAL A 115 16.32 8.81 -7.72
CA VAL A 115 16.02 10.21 -7.39
C VAL A 115 16.87 10.72 -6.24
N ILE A 116 17.20 9.88 -5.25
CA ILE A 116 18.00 10.29 -4.09
C ILE A 116 19.47 10.50 -4.46
N PHE A 117 20.05 9.64 -5.30
CA PHE A 117 21.50 9.62 -5.51
C PHE A 117 21.97 10.20 -6.85
N TYR A 118 21.12 10.23 -7.88
CA TYR A 118 21.55 10.58 -9.24
C TYR A 118 20.87 11.82 -9.82
N PHE A 119 19.67 12.17 -9.34
CA PHE A 119 18.94 13.34 -9.83
C PHE A 119 18.97 14.47 -8.81
#